data_AF-A0A8B7DUG6-F1
#
_entry.id   AF-A0A8B7DUG6-F1
#
_cell.length_a   1.000
_cell.length_b   1.000
_cell.length_c   1.000
_cell.angle_alpha   90.00
_cell.angle_beta   90.00
_cell.angle_gamma   90.00
#
_symmetry.space_group_name_H-M   'P 1'
#
loop_
_entity.id
_entity.type
_entity.pdbx_description
1 polymer ?
#
loop_
_entity_poly.entity_id
_entity_poly.type
_entity_poly.pdbx_seq_one_letter_code
_entity_poly.pdbx_strand_id
1 'polypeptide(L)'
;MCLRLQVASNFMPMSSVIIGIDLVPIKPIKNVTTIQADITTDKCRQLVRKELKTWSADVVLNDGAPNVGAAWVQDAFSQAQLALSALKLASEHLKRGGWFITKVFRSKDYTALLWVFQQLFKKVHATKPQASRNESAEIFVVCQGYLKPDKMDERFLDPKYVFKEIKVTRQREGYPENNITLHTTITDKEFITSSDAVEILSTTNKEHSMLSKVEHIDK
;
A
#
# COMPACT_ATOMS: atom_id res chain seq x y z
N MET A 1 3.56 4.62 21.90
CA MET A 1 4.11 5.96 21.60
C MET A 1 5.11 6.51 22.61
N CYS A 2 4.83 6.51 23.93
CA CYS A 2 5.69 7.13 24.96
C CYS A 2 7.20 6.77 24.89
N LEU A 3 7.53 5.49 24.74
CA LEU A 3 8.93 5.04 24.65
C LEU A 3 9.66 5.58 23.40
N ARG A 4 8.97 5.70 22.27
CA ARG A 4 9.58 6.21 21.02
C ARG A 4 9.89 7.70 21.13
N LEU A 5 9.00 8.46 21.78
CA LEU A 5 9.21 9.89 22.03
C LEU A 5 10.34 10.13 23.02
N GLN A 6 10.52 9.26 24.02
CA GLN A 6 11.67 9.32 24.92
C GLN A 6 12.99 9.08 24.18
N VAL A 7 13.03 8.08 23.30
CA VAL A 7 14.19 7.83 22.43
C VAL A 7 14.45 9.05 21.55
N ALA A 8 13.43 9.60 20.88
CA ALA A 8 13.59 10.80 20.08
C ALA A 8 14.16 11.98 20.91
N SER A 9 13.62 12.22 22.11
CA SER A 9 14.09 13.26 23.02
C SER A 9 15.56 13.08 23.45
N ASN A 10 16.02 11.84 23.62
CA ASN A 10 17.40 11.54 24.01
C ASN A 10 18.41 11.67 22.87
N PHE A 11 18.01 11.40 21.62
CA PHE A 11 18.91 11.41 20.46
C PHE A 11 18.89 12.71 19.67
N MET A 12 17.83 13.52 19.82
CA MET A 12 17.72 14.81 19.16
C MET A 12 18.47 15.90 19.94
N PRO A 13 19.04 16.91 19.27
CA PRO A 13 19.64 18.06 19.95
C PRO A 13 18.66 18.73 20.93
N MET A 14 19.18 19.29 22.03
CA MET A 14 18.37 19.92 23.09
C MET A 14 17.45 21.06 22.59
N SER A 15 17.81 21.72 21.49
CA SER A 15 17.03 22.79 20.86
C SER A 15 15.94 22.27 19.90
N SER A 16 15.78 20.96 19.77
CA SER A 16 14.82 20.37 18.83
C SER A 16 13.40 20.54 19.32
N VAL A 17 12.51 20.89 18.40
CA VAL A 17 11.06 20.87 18.66
C VAL A 17 10.55 19.46 18.36
N ILE A 18 10.07 18.77 19.38
CA ILE A 18 9.54 17.41 19.27
C ILE A 18 8.04 17.44 19.58
N ILE A 19 7.25 16.96 18.62
CA ILE A 19 5.79 16.87 18.74
C ILE A 19 5.38 15.41 18.68
N GLY A 20 4.73 14.91 19.72
CA GLY A 20 4.13 13.58 19.76
C GLY A 20 2.62 13.65 19.55
N ILE A 21 2.07 12.82 18.67
CA ILE A 21 0.64 12.78 18.38
C ILE A 21 0.13 11.36 18.61
N ASP A 22 -0.93 11.19 19.38
CA ASP A 22 -1.56 9.88 19.61
C ASP A 22 -3.06 10.04 19.87
N LEU A 23 -3.83 8.98 19.62
CA LEU A 23 -5.26 8.91 19.98
C LEU A 23 -5.44 8.86 21.50
N VAL A 24 -4.53 8.20 22.19
CA VAL A 24 -4.53 8.00 23.64
C VAL A 24 -3.66 9.07 24.31
N PRO A 25 -4.01 9.58 25.50
CA PRO A 25 -3.17 10.53 26.22
C PRO A 25 -1.75 10.00 26.45
N ILE A 26 -0.75 10.77 26.05
CA ILE A 26 0.67 10.46 26.30
C ILE A 26 1.07 11.08 27.64
N LYS A 27 1.76 10.33 28.50
CA LYS A 27 2.32 10.90 29.74
C LYS A 27 3.32 12.02 29.38
N PRO A 28 3.32 13.16 30.10
CA PRO A 28 4.23 14.26 29.80
C PRO A 28 5.69 13.81 29.76
N ILE A 29 6.40 14.18 28.69
CA ILE A 29 7.84 13.92 28.51
C ILE A 29 8.54 15.28 28.44
N LYS A 30 9.67 15.43 29.13
CA LYS A 30 10.46 16.66 29.11
C LYS A 30 10.89 17.01 27.67
N ASN A 31 10.77 18.28 27.31
CA ASN A 31 11.11 18.82 25.98
C ASN A 31 10.31 18.20 24.82
N VAL A 32 9.13 17.63 25.09
CA VAL A 32 8.23 17.10 24.05
C VAL A 32 6.85 17.69 24.24
N THR A 33 6.31 18.30 23.19
CA THR A 33 4.91 18.70 23.13
C THR A 33 4.07 17.49 22.73
N THR A 34 3.05 17.14 23.50
CA THR A 34 2.16 16.02 23.21
C THR A 34 0.77 16.51 22.82
N ILE A 35 0.24 16.01 21.71
CA ILE A 35 -1.09 16.30 21.19
C ILE A 35 -1.90 15.02 21.22
N GLN A 36 -3.04 15.04 21.91
CA GLN A 36 -4.01 13.96 21.81
C GLN A 36 -4.99 14.26 20.67
N ALA A 37 -4.84 13.58 19.54
CA ALA A 37 -5.70 13.78 18.38
C ALA A 37 -5.62 12.59 17.40
N ASP A 38 -6.67 12.42 16.61
CA ASP A 38 -6.66 11.53 15.45
C ASP A 38 -6.00 12.22 14.26
N ILE A 39 -4.96 11.60 13.71
CA ILE A 39 -4.15 12.11 12.59
C ILE A 39 -4.96 12.33 11.29
N THR A 40 -6.12 11.67 11.16
CA THR A 40 -7.00 11.82 10.00
C THR A 40 -7.84 13.10 10.05
N THR A 41 -7.97 13.72 11.24
CA THR A 41 -8.86 14.85 11.46
C THR A 41 -8.22 16.20 11.15
N ASP A 42 -9.04 17.14 10.68
CA ASP A 42 -8.66 18.53 10.43
C ASP A 42 -8.15 19.24 11.69
N LYS A 43 -8.74 18.87 12.84
CA LYS A 43 -8.33 19.34 14.16
C LYS A 43 -6.85 19.01 14.42
N CYS A 44 -6.41 17.78 14.15
CA CYS A 44 -5.02 17.40 14.31
C CYS A 44 -4.11 18.26 13.44
N ARG A 45 -4.46 18.45 12.15
CA ARG A 45 -3.69 19.28 11.21
C ARG A 45 -3.52 20.70 11.71
N GLN A 46 -4.60 21.32 12.20
CA GLN A 46 -4.56 22.67 12.76
C GLN A 46 -3.70 22.76 14.03
N LEU A 47 -3.76 21.75 14.92
CA LEU A 47 -2.93 21.71 16.13
C LEU A 47 -1.45 21.57 15.79
N VAL A 48 -1.09 20.68 14.86
CA VAL A 48 0.30 20.52 14.41
C VAL A 48 0.82 21.82 13.78
N ARG A 49 0.03 22.46 12.93
CA ARG A 49 0.38 23.75 12.32
C ARG A 49 0.60 24.84 13.38
N LYS A 50 -0.24 24.87 14.41
CA LYS A 50 -0.10 25.83 15.52
C LYS A 50 1.20 25.62 16.30
N GLU A 51 1.57 24.37 16.56
CA GLU A 51 2.80 24.04 17.29
C GLU A 51 4.06 24.30 16.45
N LEU A 52 4.05 23.95 15.17
CA LEU A 52 5.18 24.20 14.26
C LEU A 52 5.32 25.68 13.88
N LYS A 53 4.24 26.47 13.96
CA LYS A 53 4.21 27.90 13.61
C LYS A 53 4.69 28.14 12.17
N THR A 54 5.88 28.71 12.01
CA THR A 54 6.53 28.98 10.72
C THR A 54 7.52 27.89 10.30
N TRP A 55 7.85 26.97 11.20
CA TRP A 55 8.78 25.89 10.95
C TRP A 55 8.12 24.75 10.18
N SER A 56 8.94 23.99 9.46
CA SER A 56 8.55 22.72 8.83
C SER A 56 9.32 21.59 9.50
N ALA A 57 8.72 20.41 9.57
CA ALA A 57 9.36 19.24 10.16
C ALA A 57 10.55 18.75 9.31
N ASP A 58 11.64 18.43 9.97
CA ASP A 58 12.81 17.77 9.36
C ASP A 58 12.55 16.28 9.13
N VAL A 59 11.91 15.65 10.11
CA VAL A 59 11.64 14.21 10.17
C VAL A 59 10.23 13.98 10.69
N VAL A 60 9.49 13.09 10.06
CA VAL A 60 8.23 12.55 10.58
C VAL A 60 8.38 11.04 10.79
N LEU A 61 8.08 10.60 12.01
CA LEU A 61 8.15 9.19 12.42
C LEU A 61 6.73 8.66 12.66
N ASN A 62 6.36 7.59 11.98
CA ASN A 62 5.11 6.87 12.20
C ASN A 62 5.39 5.46 12.72
N ASP A 63 5.11 5.25 14.01
CA ASP A 63 5.09 3.93 14.65
C ASP A 63 3.66 3.52 15.03
N GLY A 64 2.64 4.10 14.38
CA GLY A 64 1.25 3.74 14.60
C GLY A 64 1.00 2.28 14.23
N ALA A 65 0.17 1.62 15.03
CA ALA A 65 -0.37 0.29 14.72
C ALA A 65 -1.88 0.27 15.02
N PRO A 66 -2.70 -0.37 14.18
CA PRO A 66 -4.09 -0.61 14.50
C PRO A 66 -4.19 -1.58 15.69
N ASN A 67 -5.38 -1.67 16.28
CA ASN A 67 -5.67 -2.73 17.25
C ASN A 67 -5.62 -4.08 16.53
N VAL A 68 -4.51 -4.79 16.69
CA VAL A 68 -4.27 -6.11 16.11
C VAL A 68 -5.09 -7.17 16.85
N GLY A 69 -5.51 -8.21 16.14
CA GLY A 69 -6.28 -9.31 16.72
C GLY A 69 -7.53 -9.72 15.92
N ALA A 70 -7.78 -9.06 14.79
CA ALA A 70 -8.73 -9.54 13.80
C ALA A 70 -8.04 -10.54 12.83
N ALA A 71 -8.59 -10.68 11.63
CA ALA A 71 -7.91 -11.43 10.58
C ALA A 71 -6.67 -10.68 10.10
N TRP A 72 -5.55 -11.39 9.94
CA TRP A 72 -4.26 -10.84 9.48
C TRP A 72 -4.40 -9.89 8.28
N VAL A 73 -5.28 -10.24 7.33
CA VAL A 73 -5.49 -9.46 6.09
C VAL A 73 -6.06 -8.08 6.39
N GLN A 74 -7.01 -8.00 7.32
CA GLN A 74 -7.63 -6.75 7.73
C GLN A 74 -6.66 -5.89 8.54
N ASP A 75 -5.90 -6.52 9.43
CA ASP A 75 -4.89 -5.83 10.25
C ASP A 75 -3.80 -5.21 9.38
N ALA A 76 -3.31 -5.97 8.39
CA ALA A 76 -2.31 -5.50 7.44
C ALA A 76 -2.83 -4.38 6.53
N PHE A 77 -4.07 -4.47 6.07
CA PHE A 77 -4.70 -3.40 5.29
C PHE A 77 -4.89 -2.12 6.13
N SER A 78 -5.36 -2.26 7.37
CA SER A 78 -5.53 -1.15 8.30
C SER A 78 -4.19 -0.45 8.61
N GLN A 79 -3.12 -1.23 8.78
CA GLN A 79 -1.76 -0.69 8.92
C GLN A 79 -1.33 0.10 7.67
N ALA A 80 -1.66 -0.39 6.47
CA ALA A 80 -1.33 0.29 5.23
C ALA A 80 -2.09 1.61 5.07
N GLN A 81 -3.38 1.64 5.41
CA GLN A 81 -4.19 2.87 5.44
C GLN A 81 -3.67 3.88 6.46
N LEU A 82 -3.24 3.41 7.63
CA LEU A 82 -2.65 4.26 8.66
C LEU A 82 -1.33 4.89 8.17
N ALA A 83 -0.47 4.12 7.51
CA ALA A 83 0.77 4.63 6.92
C ALA A 83 0.50 5.69 5.83
N LEU A 84 -0.52 5.49 5.00
CA LEU A 84 -0.93 6.47 3.98
C LEU A 84 -1.48 7.76 4.61
N SER A 85 -2.28 7.63 5.67
CA SER A 85 -2.82 8.77 6.42
C SER A 85 -1.71 9.57 7.12
N ALA A 86 -0.72 8.88 7.68
CA ALA A 86 0.47 9.50 8.24
C ALA A 86 1.32 10.21 7.16
N LEU A 87 1.46 9.62 5.97
CA LEU A 87 2.11 10.27 4.84
C LEU A 87 1.37 11.56 4.42
N LYS A 88 0.03 11.53 4.40
CA LYS A 88 -0.78 12.71 4.07
C LYS A 88 -0.51 13.85 5.04
N LEU A 89 -0.56 13.58 6.35
CA LEU A 89 -0.22 14.57 7.38
C LEU A 89 1.24 15.04 7.26
N ALA A 90 2.17 14.13 6.99
CA ALA A 90 3.59 14.46 6.80
C ALA A 90 3.80 15.37 5.60
N SER A 91 3.15 15.11 4.47
CA SER A 91 3.32 15.84 3.21
C SER A 91 2.99 17.34 3.34
N GLU A 92 2.09 17.70 4.25
CA GLU A 92 1.72 19.08 4.55
C GLU A 92 2.76 19.82 5.43
N HIS A 93 3.47 19.10 6.30
CA HIS A 93 4.32 19.69 7.34
C HIS A 93 5.81 19.46 7.13
N LEU A 94 6.19 18.51 6.27
CA LEU A 94 7.57 18.12 6.02
C LEU A 94 8.27 19.13 5.09
N LYS A 95 9.52 19.49 5.42
CA LYS A 95 10.33 20.37 4.57
C LYS A 95 10.82 19.63 3.32
N ARG A 96 11.19 20.38 2.28
CA ARG A 96 11.90 19.81 1.13
C ARG A 96 13.23 19.22 1.60
N GLY A 97 13.51 17.98 1.19
CA GLY A 97 14.66 17.21 1.67
C GLY A 97 14.43 16.48 3.01
N GLY A 98 13.27 16.65 3.65
CA GLY A 98 12.93 16.00 4.90
C GLY A 98 12.75 14.49 4.77
N TRP A 99 12.64 13.81 5.92
CA TRP A 99 12.60 12.35 6.00
C TRP A 99 11.27 11.89 6.58
N PHE A 100 10.76 10.77 6.06
CA PHE A 100 9.58 10.10 6.57
C PHE A 100 9.92 8.64 6.84
N ILE A 101 9.64 8.17 8.05
CA ILE A 101 9.88 6.78 8.44
C ILE A 101 8.56 6.23 8.94
N THR A 102 8.12 5.11 8.39
CA THR A 102 6.85 4.49 8.78
C THR A 102 6.99 3.00 9.00
N LYS A 103 6.31 2.51 10.03
CA LYS A 103 6.05 1.08 10.22
C LYS A 103 4.99 0.60 9.23
N VAL A 104 5.24 -0.56 8.61
CA VAL A 104 4.27 -1.26 7.78
C VAL A 104 4.35 -2.76 8.03
N PHE A 105 3.30 -3.49 7.69
CA PHE A 105 3.33 -4.95 7.64
C PHE A 105 3.55 -5.42 6.20
N ARG A 106 4.37 -6.46 6.03
CA ARG A 106 4.58 -7.07 4.72
C ARG A 106 3.27 -7.70 4.24
N SER A 107 2.61 -7.08 3.28
CA SER A 107 1.30 -7.48 2.76
C SER A 107 1.18 -7.33 1.25
N LYS A 108 0.02 -7.70 0.68
CA LYS A 108 -0.27 -7.47 -0.74
C LYS A 108 -0.23 -5.97 -1.10
N ASP A 109 -0.60 -5.11 -0.15
CA ASP A 109 -0.71 -3.66 -0.32
C ASP A 109 0.62 -2.92 -0.15
N TYR A 110 1.65 -3.62 0.34
CA TYR A 110 2.98 -3.08 0.58
C TYR A 110 3.62 -2.47 -0.68
N THR A 111 3.50 -3.16 -1.83
CA THR A 111 4.09 -2.71 -3.09
C THR A 111 3.46 -1.40 -3.56
N ALA A 112 2.14 -1.26 -3.43
CA ALA A 112 1.43 -0.03 -3.78
C ALA A 112 1.87 1.16 -2.91
N LEU A 113 2.04 0.94 -1.59
CA LEU A 113 2.59 1.97 -0.70
C LEU A 113 4.01 2.40 -1.08
N LEU A 114 4.89 1.44 -1.39
CA LEU A 114 6.25 1.74 -1.81
C LEU A 114 6.29 2.58 -3.06
N TRP A 115 5.44 2.27 -4.03
CA TRP A 115 5.33 3.03 -5.26
C TRP A 115 4.93 4.48 -4.98
N VAL A 116 3.94 4.72 -4.10
CA VAL A 116 3.54 6.08 -3.67
C VAL A 116 4.72 6.81 -3.02
N PHE A 117 5.44 6.16 -2.11
CA PHE A 117 6.61 6.78 -1.47
C PHE A 117 7.69 7.14 -2.49
N GLN A 118 7.94 6.31 -3.50
CA GLN A 118 8.93 6.58 -4.55
C GLN A 118 8.57 7.80 -5.41
N GLN A 119 7.28 8.15 -5.53
CA GLN A 119 6.87 9.37 -6.24
C GLN A 119 7.17 10.65 -5.44
N LEU A 120 7.30 10.55 -4.10
CA LEU A 120 7.39 11.72 -3.22
C LEU A 120 8.78 11.90 -2.58
N PHE A 121 9.65 10.89 -2.64
CA PHE A 121 10.95 10.89 -1.98
C PHE A 121 12.06 10.44 -2.94
N LYS A 122 13.26 11.04 -2.78
CA LYS A 122 14.44 10.70 -3.59
C LYS A 122 14.90 9.26 -3.42
N LYS A 123 14.83 8.72 -2.20
CA LYS A 123 15.28 7.36 -1.88
C LYS A 123 14.31 6.72 -0.91
N VAL A 124 13.85 5.53 -1.25
CA VAL A 124 12.95 4.72 -0.43
C VAL A 124 13.57 3.35 -0.27
N HIS A 125 13.72 2.90 0.97
CA HIS A 125 14.18 1.54 1.26
C HIS A 125 13.45 0.99 2.47
N ALA A 126 13.20 -0.31 2.45
CA ALA A 126 12.64 -1.02 3.59
C ALA A 126 13.74 -1.73 4.36
N THR A 127 13.64 -1.69 5.69
CA THR A 127 14.56 -2.35 6.60
C THR A 127 13.77 -3.07 7.69
N LYS A 128 14.22 -4.27 8.05
CA LYS A 128 13.73 -4.97 9.23
C LYS A 128 14.73 -4.72 10.36
N PRO A 129 14.33 -4.07 11.46
CA PRO A 129 15.26 -3.77 12.54
C PRO A 129 15.68 -5.06 13.22
N GLN A 130 16.96 -5.14 13.63
CA GLN A 130 17.53 -6.31 14.30
C GLN A 130 16.80 -6.67 15.60
N ALA A 131 16.20 -5.68 16.27
CA ALA A 131 15.42 -5.87 17.48
C ALA A 131 14.01 -6.46 17.23
N SER A 132 13.56 -6.55 15.97
CA SER A 132 12.28 -7.16 15.62
C SER A 132 12.39 -8.68 15.64
N ARG A 133 11.36 -9.37 16.16
CA ARG A 133 11.30 -10.84 16.13
C ARG A 133 11.31 -11.32 14.67
N ASN A 134 12.02 -12.41 14.39
CA ASN A 134 12.09 -12.97 13.04
C ASN A 134 10.70 -13.30 12.49
N GLU A 135 9.79 -13.76 13.35
CA GLU A 135 8.40 -14.12 13.03
C GLU A 135 7.50 -12.91 12.75
N SER A 136 7.88 -11.69 13.16
CA SER A 136 7.06 -10.51 12.93
C SER A 136 7.03 -10.10 11.45
N ALA A 137 5.84 -9.81 10.94
CA ALA A 137 5.63 -9.23 9.61
C ALA A 137 6.01 -7.75 9.52
N GLU A 138 6.46 -7.14 10.63
CA GLU A 138 6.82 -5.74 10.73
C GLU A 138 8.13 -5.40 10.02
N ILE A 139 8.06 -4.35 9.20
CA ILE A 139 9.19 -3.71 8.53
C ILE A 139 9.03 -2.19 8.64
N PHE A 140 10.15 -1.48 8.61
CA PHE A 140 10.16 -0.02 8.54
C PHE A 140 10.54 0.41 7.13
N VAL A 141 9.77 1.34 6.57
CA VAL A 141 10.12 2.00 5.32
C VAL A 141 10.72 3.35 5.64
N VAL A 142 11.94 3.57 5.15
CA VAL A 142 12.70 4.81 5.33
C VAL A 142 12.71 5.56 4.01
N CYS A 143 12.02 6.71 4.02
CA CYS A 143 11.88 7.61 2.88
C CYS A 143 12.73 8.85 3.11
N GLN A 144 13.72 9.07 2.26
CA GLN A 144 14.71 10.13 2.40
C GLN A 144 14.57 11.15 1.27
N GLY A 145 14.66 12.43 1.63
CA GLY A 145 14.69 13.51 0.66
C GLY A 145 13.33 13.79 0.05
N TYR A 146 12.38 14.27 0.85
CA TYR A 146 11.05 14.67 0.38
C TYR A 146 11.13 15.71 -0.73
N LEU A 147 10.48 15.44 -1.87
CA LEU A 147 10.56 16.29 -3.05
C LEU A 147 9.78 17.59 -2.87
N LYS A 148 8.69 17.56 -2.08
CA LYS A 148 7.75 18.67 -1.90
C LYS A 148 7.31 19.25 -3.26
N PRO A 149 6.57 18.46 -4.07
CA PRO A 149 6.09 18.91 -5.37
C PRO A 149 5.10 20.07 -5.21
N ASP A 150 5.17 21.06 -6.11
CA ASP A 150 4.28 22.24 -6.04
C ASP A 150 2.84 21.90 -6.43
N LYS A 151 2.66 20.86 -7.26
CA LYS A 151 1.37 20.24 -7.58
C LYS A 151 1.48 18.75 -7.31
N MET A 152 0.69 18.25 -6.38
CA MET A 152 0.61 16.83 -6.03
C MET A 152 -0.76 16.31 -6.46
N ASP A 153 -0.78 15.17 -7.13
CA ASP A 153 -2.01 14.48 -7.44
C ASP A 153 -2.62 13.89 -6.15
N GLU A 154 -3.82 14.36 -5.78
CA GLU A 154 -4.52 13.91 -4.58
C GLU A 154 -4.77 12.40 -4.58
N ARG A 155 -4.82 11.76 -5.77
CA ARG A 155 -4.99 10.32 -5.93
C ARG A 155 -3.88 9.52 -5.24
N PHE A 156 -2.67 10.07 -5.10
CA PHE A 156 -1.58 9.39 -4.39
C PHE A 156 -1.80 9.29 -2.89
N LEU A 157 -2.72 10.09 -2.34
CA LEU A 157 -3.05 10.09 -0.91
C LEU A 157 -4.45 9.52 -0.63
N ASP A 158 -5.17 9.04 -1.66
CA ASP A 158 -6.46 8.39 -1.50
C ASP A 158 -6.29 6.86 -1.40
N PRO A 159 -6.63 6.24 -0.24
CA PRO A 159 -6.60 4.80 -0.09
C PRO A 159 -7.38 4.05 -1.18
N LYS A 160 -8.50 4.59 -1.66
CA LYS A 160 -9.35 3.92 -2.67
C LYS A 160 -8.65 3.80 -4.01
N TYR A 161 -7.78 4.75 -4.35
CA TYR A 161 -6.99 4.72 -5.56
C TYR A 161 -5.75 3.85 -5.39
N VAL A 162 -4.99 4.10 -4.32
CA VAL A 162 -3.70 3.43 -4.05
C VAL A 162 -3.87 1.92 -3.92
N PHE A 163 -4.91 1.46 -3.23
CA PHE A 163 -5.16 0.04 -2.97
C PHE A 163 -6.17 -0.58 -3.93
N LYS A 164 -6.46 0.08 -5.06
CA LYS A 164 -7.32 -0.50 -6.08
C LYS A 164 -6.64 -1.72 -6.67
N GLU A 165 -7.30 -2.88 -6.58
CA GLU A 165 -6.79 -4.11 -7.19
C GLU A 165 -6.68 -3.92 -8.70
N ILE A 166 -5.45 -3.90 -9.20
CA ILE A 166 -5.20 -4.00 -10.62
C ILE A 166 -5.48 -5.47 -10.97
N LYS A 167 -6.53 -5.72 -11.75
CA LYS A 167 -6.71 -6.99 -12.43
C LYS A 167 -5.57 -7.11 -13.44
N VAL A 168 -4.43 -7.63 -13.00
CA VAL A 168 -3.36 -8.02 -13.90
C VAL A 168 -3.89 -9.22 -14.66
N THR A 169 -4.49 -8.98 -15.82
CA THR A 169 -4.60 -10.03 -16.83
C THR A 169 -3.16 -10.42 -17.11
N ARG A 170 -2.70 -11.54 -16.53
CA ARG A 170 -1.46 -12.16 -16.97
C ARG A 170 -1.69 -12.49 -18.45
N GLN A 171 -1.26 -11.62 -19.34
CA GLN A 171 -0.98 -12.01 -20.72
C GLN A 171 0.12 -13.06 -20.59
N ARG A 172 -0.28 -14.33 -20.56
CA ARG A 172 0.57 -15.39 -21.09
C ARG A 172 0.62 -15.10 -22.59
N GLU A 173 1.82 -14.92 -23.12
CA GLU A 173 2.04 -14.81 -24.57
C GLU A 173 1.26 -15.95 -25.25
N GLY A 174 0.28 -15.61 -26.10
CA GLY A 174 -0.48 -16.61 -26.86
C GLY A 174 -1.98 -16.38 -27.08
N TYR A 175 -2.62 -15.31 -26.61
CA TYR A 175 -4.04 -15.05 -26.92
C TYR A 175 -4.27 -13.67 -27.55
N PRO A 176 -4.95 -13.59 -28.71
CA PRO A 176 -5.29 -12.32 -29.33
C PRO A 176 -6.28 -11.53 -28.47
N GLU A 177 -6.11 -10.20 -28.50
CA GLU A 177 -6.91 -9.24 -27.73
C GLU A 177 -8.39 -9.31 -28.13
N ASN A 178 -9.28 -9.33 -27.12
CA ASN A 178 -10.73 -9.07 -27.15
C ASN A 178 -11.74 -10.22 -26.98
N ASN A 179 -11.37 -11.42 -26.50
CA ASN A 179 -12.38 -12.38 -26.04
C ASN A 179 -12.63 -12.30 -24.53
N ILE A 180 -13.75 -11.65 -24.15
CA ILE A 180 -14.29 -11.57 -22.77
C ILE A 180 -15.21 -12.77 -22.48
N THR A 181 -15.00 -13.91 -23.14
CA THR A 181 -15.82 -15.11 -22.96
C THR A 181 -14.98 -16.19 -22.29
N LEU A 182 -15.34 -16.56 -21.06
CA LEU A 182 -14.66 -17.62 -20.29
C LEU A 182 -14.86 -19.03 -20.88
N HIS A 183 -15.72 -19.16 -21.89
CA HIS A 183 -16.00 -20.41 -22.61
C HIS A 183 -16.05 -20.16 -24.12
N THR A 184 -15.05 -20.66 -24.83
CA THR A 184 -15.10 -20.80 -26.29
C THR A 184 -15.44 -22.26 -26.59
N THR A 185 -16.49 -22.49 -27.37
CA THR A 185 -16.95 -23.83 -27.80
C THR A 185 -16.76 -23.91 -29.31
N ILE A 186 -16.13 -24.98 -29.79
CA ILE A 186 -15.92 -25.26 -31.21
C ILE A 186 -16.58 -26.59 -31.55
N THR A 187 -17.09 -26.69 -32.78
CA THR A 187 -17.74 -27.90 -33.28
C THR A 187 -16.69 -28.89 -33.80
N ASP A 188 -16.88 -30.19 -33.58
CA ASP A 188 -15.91 -31.25 -33.98
C ASP A 188 -15.54 -31.18 -35.48
N LYS A 189 -16.48 -30.77 -36.35
CA LYS A 189 -16.21 -30.58 -37.79
C LYS A 189 -15.23 -29.44 -38.07
N GLU A 190 -15.33 -28.31 -37.36
CA GLU A 190 -14.45 -27.16 -37.55
C GLU A 190 -13.04 -27.43 -37.01
N PHE A 191 -12.92 -28.26 -35.97
CA PHE A 191 -11.63 -28.72 -35.47
C PHE A 191 -10.91 -29.60 -36.49
N ILE A 192 -11.61 -30.57 -37.08
CA ILE A 192 -11.01 -31.53 -38.02
C ILE A 192 -10.59 -30.86 -39.34
N THR A 193 -11.28 -29.80 -39.76
CA THR A 193 -10.95 -29.08 -41.01
C THR A 193 -9.94 -27.95 -40.82
N SER A 194 -9.52 -27.67 -39.57
CA SER A 194 -8.52 -26.65 -39.27
C SER A 194 -7.11 -27.11 -39.66
N SER A 195 -6.31 -26.18 -40.19
CA SER A 195 -4.89 -26.41 -40.48
C SER A 195 -3.99 -26.40 -39.23
N ASP A 196 -4.47 -25.83 -38.12
CA ASP A 196 -3.71 -25.68 -36.86
C ASP A 196 -4.52 -26.14 -35.65
N ALA A 197 -4.63 -27.45 -35.50
CA ALA A 197 -5.36 -28.10 -34.40
C ALA A 197 -4.76 -27.77 -33.01
N VAL A 198 -3.46 -27.51 -32.92
CA VAL A 198 -2.76 -27.26 -31.65
C VAL A 198 -3.15 -25.91 -31.05
N GLU A 199 -3.31 -24.88 -31.87
CA GLU A 199 -3.73 -23.55 -31.43
C GLU A 199 -5.20 -23.56 -30.93
N ILE A 200 -6.04 -24.36 -31.58
CA ILE A 200 -7.45 -24.52 -31.20
C ILE A 200 -7.60 -25.23 -29.86
N LEU A 201 -6.81 -26.27 -29.60
CA LEU A 201 -6.80 -26.95 -28.30
C LEU A 201 -6.31 -26.04 -27.17
N SER A 202 -5.37 -25.13 -27.47
CA SER A 202 -4.90 -24.18 -26.48
C SER A 202 -6.02 -23.22 -26.05
N THR A 203 -6.97 -22.90 -26.93
CA THR A 203 -7.97 -21.85 -26.72
C THR A 203 -9.34 -22.35 -26.25
N THR A 204 -9.58 -23.67 -26.28
CA THR A 204 -10.91 -24.26 -26.03
C THR A 204 -10.97 -24.99 -24.69
N ASN A 205 -12.00 -24.70 -23.87
CA ASN A 205 -12.16 -25.27 -22.51
C ASN A 205 -13.28 -26.31 -22.38
N LYS A 206 -13.95 -26.69 -23.49
CA LYS A 206 -14.97 -27.75 -23.51
C LYS A 206 -15.13 -28.32 -24.92
N GLU A 207 -14.86 -29.62 -25.09
CA GLU A 207 -15.23 -30.38 -26.29
C GLU A 207 -16.69 -30.82 -26.17
N HIS A 208 -17.52 -30.50 -27.16
CA HIS A 208 -18.91 -30.95 -27.18
C HIS A 208 -18.99 -32.23 -28.01
N SER A 209 -18.84 -33.39 -27.36
CA SER A 209 -19.12 -34.70 -27.98
C SER A 209 -20.53 -34.68 -28.61
N MET A 210 -20.61 -34.64 -29.94
CA MET A 210 -21.82 -35.02 -30.68
C MET A 210 -21.76 -36.51 -31.01
N LEU A 211 -21.88 -37.36 -29.99
CA LEU A 211 -22.13 -38.79 -30.16
C LEU A 211 -23.57 -39.16 -29.77
N SER A 212 -24.57 -38.36 -30.17
CA SER A 212 -25.98 -38.67 -29.89
C SER A 212 -26.94 -38.62 -31.08
N LYS A 213 -26.46 -38.56 -32.33
CA LYS A 213 -27.33 -38.74 -33.51
C LYS A 213 -26.65 -39.42 -34.70
N VAL A 214 -26.30 -40.70 -34.56
CA VAL A 214 -26.24 -41.64 -35.69
C VAL A 214 -26.85 -42.99 -35.25
N GLU A 215 -28.08 -42.96 -34.75
CA GLU A 215 -28.97 -44.12 -34.75
C GLU A 215 -30.23 -43.72 -35.51
N HIS A 216 -30.14 -43.83 -36.83
CA HIS A 216 -31.16 -44.38 -37.74
C HIS A 216 -30.87 -43.97 -39.18
N ILE A 217 -31.14 -44.93 -40.08
CA ILE A 217 -31.08 -44.88 -41.56
C ILE A 217 -29.74 -45.37 -42.14
N ASP A 218 -29.51 -46.69 -42.13
CA ASP A 218 -29.67 -47.52 -43.35
C ASP A 218 -29.35 -49.00 -43.07
N LYS A 219 -30.41 -49.77 -42.81
CA LYS A 219 -30.68 -51.12 -43.33
C LYS A 219 -32.18 -51.34 -43.36
#